data_AF-K1TS26-F1
#
_entry.id   AF-K1TS26-F1
#
_cell.length_a   1.000
_cell.length_b   1.000
_cell.length_c   1.000
_cell.angle_alpha   90.00
_cell.angle_beta   90.00
_cell.angle_gamma   90.00
#
_symmetry.space_group_name_H-M   'P 1'
#
loop_
_entity.id
_entity.type
_entity.pdbx_description
1 polymer ?
#
loop_
_entity_poly.entity_id
_entity_poly.type
_entity_poly.pdbx_seq_one_letter_code
_entity_poly.pdbx_strand_id
1 'polypeptide(L)'
;MIFSGLKYTGKAPFDTVLIHGLVRDAQGRKMSKSLGNGIDPLEIIDKYGADALRFTLATGNSPGNDMRFSDERVEASRNFANKIWNAARFILMNLGDDEKAPHIPEGLALEDKWILSLYN
;
A
#
# COMPACT_ATOMS: atom_id res chain seq x y z
N MET A 1 -22.36 -16.38 -9.10
CA MET A 1 -22.82 -14.98 -8.94
C MET A 1 -23.49 -14.46 -10.20
N ILE A 2 -22.80 -14.37 -11.35
CA ILE A 2 -23.40 -13.91 -12.62
C ILE A 2 -24.66 -14.72 -13.00
N PHE A 3 -24.55 -16.05 -13.06
CA PHE A 3 -25.68 -16.92 -13.42
C PHE A 3 -26.90 -16.68 -12.53
N SER A 4 -26.71 -16.66 -11.21
CA SER A 4 -27.77 -16.42 -10.23
C SER A 4 -28.38 -15.01 -10.38
N GLY A 5 -27.55 -13.98 -10.58
CA GLY A 5 -28.03 -12.60 -10.79
C GLY A 5 -28.94 -12.52 -12.01
N LEU A 6 -28.48 -13.01 -13.17
CA LEU A 6 -29.28 -13.02 -14.38
C LEU A 6 -30.58 -13.82 -14.22
N LYS A 7 -30.53 -14.97 -13.55
CA LYS A 7 -31.70 -15.83 -13.36
C LYS A 7 -32.78 -15.21 -12.49
N TYR A 8 -32.40 -14.53 -11.40
CA TYR A 8 -33.36 -14.06 -10.40
C TYR A 8 -33.68 -12.56 -10.49
N THR A 9 -32.81 -11.75 -11.10
CA THR A 9 -33.02 -10.29 -11.19
C THR A 9 -33.07 -9.78 -12.62
N GLY A 10 -32.72 -10.61 -13.62
CA GLY A 10 -32.62 -10.20 -15.01
C GLY A 10 -31.47 -9.23 -15.30
N LYS A 11 -30.58 -8.98 -14.34
CA LYS A 11 -29.47 -8.02 -14.45
C LYS A 11 -28.16 -8.63 -13.96
N ALA A 12 -27.06 -8.22 -14.58
CA ALA A 12 -25.73 -8.56 -14.08
C ALA A 12 -25.51 -7.91 -12.70
N PRO A 13 -24.94 -8.62 -11.71
CA PRO A 13 -24.75 -8.10 -10.36
C PRO A 13 -23.61 -7.07 -10.24
N PHE A 14 -22.75 -6.96 -11.24
CA PHE A 14 -21.64 -6.01 -11.31
C PHE A 14 -21.22 -5.81 -12.77
N ASP A 15 -20.75 -4.61 -13.10
CA ASP A 15 -20.33 -4.24 -14.46
C ASP A 15 -18.82 -4.39 -14.68
N THR A 16 -18.04 -4.45 -13.60
CA THR A 16 -16.57 -4.57 -13.65
C THR A 16 -16.10 -5.58 -12.63
N VAL A 17 -15.17 -6.45 -13.06
CA VAL A 17 -14.53 -7.45 -12.22
C VAL A 17 -13.03 -7.23 -12.24
N LEU A 18 -12.47 -6.90 -11.09
CA LEU A 18 -11.02 -6.84 -10.90
C LEU A 18 -10.55 -8.18 -10.33
N ILE A 19 -9.70 -8.89 -11.07
CA ILE A 19 -9.08 -10.14 -10.63
C ILE A 19 -7.61 -9.84 -10.33
N HIS A 20 -7.21 -10.07 -9.09
CA HIS A 20 -5.81 -10.01 -8.68
C HIS A 20 -5.17 -11.40 -8.70
N GLY A 21 -3.85 -11.46 -8.79
CA GLY A 21 -3.10 -12.71 -8.66
C GLY A 21 -3.11 -13.25 -7.23
N LEU A 22 -2.52 -14.43 -7.06
CA LEU A 22 -2.38 -15.11 -5.79
C LEU A 22 -1.12 -14.66 -5.04
N VAL A 23 -1.19 -14.71 -3.71
CA VAL A 23 -0.01 -14.66 -2.86
C VAL A 23 0.60 -16.07 -2.80
N ARG A 24 1.89 -16.14 -3.10
CA ARG A 24 2.72 -17.35 -3.09
C ARG A 24 3.77 -17.23 -2.00
N ASP A 25 4.20 -18.37 -1.47
CA ASP A 25 5.33 -18.39 -0.55
C ASP A 25 6.64 -17.99 -1.25
N ALA A 26 7.73 -17.86 -0.48
CA ALA A 26 9.05 -17.48 -1.00
C ALA A 26 9.57 -18.45 -2.09
N GLN A 27 9.11 -19.71 -2.10
CA GLN A 27 9.46 -20.71 -3.11
C GLN A 27 8.55 -20.66 -4.35
N GLY A 28 7.55 -19.78 -4.36
CA GLY A 28 6.59 -19.64 -5.46
C GLY A 28 5.44 -20.66 -5.42
N ARG A 29 5.27 -21.41 -4.34
CA ARG A 29 4.13 -22.33 -4.18
C ARG A 29 2.92 -21.53 -3.74
N LYS A 30 1.74 -21.96 -4.20
CA LYS A 30 0.48 -21.37 -3.75
C LYS A 30 0.38 -21.49 -2.23
N MET A 31 0.09 -20.39 -1.53
CA MET A 31 -0.21 -20.46 -0.10
C MET A 31 -1.54 -21.18 0.11
N SER A 32 -1.56 -22.16 1.01
CA SER A 32 -2.78 -22.88 1.36
C SER A 32 -2.69 -23.52 2.74
N LYS A 33 -3.84 -23.65 3.41
CA LYS A 33 -3.94 -24.35 4.70
C LYS A 33 -3.50 -25.82 4.58
N SER A 34 -3.86 -26.49 3.49
CA SER A 34 -3.50 -27.90 3.26
C SER A 34 -2.00 -28.14 3.11
N LEU A 35 -1.27 -27.17 2.56
CA LEU A 35 0.19 -27.25 2.41
C LEU A 35 0.93 -26.74 3.64
N GLY A 36 0.23 -26.14 4.61
CA GLY A 36 0.81 -25.59 5.83
C GLY A 36 1.77 -24.42 5.61
N ASN A 37 1.76 -23.81 4.42
CA ASN A 37 2.64 -22.71 4.03
C ASN A 37 1.93 -21.34 4.03
N GLY A 38 0.74 -21.27 4.64
CA GLY A 38 0.06 -20.00 4.88
C GLY A 38 0.76 -19.22 6.00
N ILE A 39 0.67 -17.90 5.91
CA ILE A 39 1.20 -16.99 6.93
C ILE A 39 0.01 -16.30 7.58
N ASP A 40 0.02 -16.17 8.90
CA ASP A 40 -0.99 -15.38 9.60
C ASP A 40 -0.69 -13.89 9.37
N PRO A 41 -1.58 -13.13 8.72
CA PRO A 41 -1.37 -11.70 8.52
C PRO A 41 -1.25 -10.93 9.84
N LEU A 42 -1.85 -11.39 10.93
CA LEU A 42 -1.77 -10.72 12.22
C LEU A 42 -0.36 -10.81 12.82
N GLU A 43 0.33 -11.93 12.67
CA GLU A 43 1.72 -12.07 13.11
C GLU A 43 2.65 -11.11 12.35
N ILE A 44 2.40 -10.91 11.06
CA ILE A 44 3.16 -9.97 10.23
C ILE A 44 2.85 -8.51 10.63
N ILE A 45 1.59 -8.22 10.95
CA ILE A 45 1.16 -6.90 11.43
C ILE A 45 1.81 -6.58 12.78
N ASP A 46 1.84 -7.53 13.71
CA ASP A 46 2.46 -7.35 15.02
C ASP A 46 3.97 -7.09 14.88
N LYS A 47 4.63 -7.72 13.89
CA LYS A 47 6.06 -7.57 13.64
C LYS A 47 6.45 -6.31 12.88
N TYR A 48 5.65 -5.90 11.89
CA TYR A 48 6.04 -4.84 10.93
C TYR A 48 5.04 -3.69 10.78
N GLY A 49 3.82 -3.85 11.29
CA GLY A 49 2.73 -2.88 11.16
C GLY A 49 1.82 -3.14 9.95
N ALA A 50 0.55 -2.75 10.09
CA ALA A 50 -0.46 -2.95 9.06
C ALA A 50 -0.16 -2.20 7.75
N ASP A 51 0.36 -0.98 7.83
CA ASP A 51 0.68 -0.20 6.64
C ASP A 51 1.84 -0.81 5.85
N ALA A 52 2.83 -1.40 6.53
CA ALA A 52 3.92 -2.11 5.86
C ALA A 52 3.40 -3.31 5.05
N LEU A 53 2.52 -4.11 5.64
CA LEU A 53 1.89 -5.25 4.96
C LEU A 53 1.03 -4.79 3.79
N ARG A 54 0.13 -3.81 4.00
CA ARG A 54 -0.75 -3.29 2.95
C ARG A 54 0.04 -2.70 1.78
N PHE A 55 1.07 -1.91 2.07
CA PHE A 55 1.93 -1.33 1.04
C PHE A 55 2.67 -2.41 0.25
N THR A 56 3.14 -3.47 0.92
CA THR A 56 3.79 -4.62 0.26
C THR A 56 2.85 -5.35 -0.70
N LEU A 57 1.58 -5.54 -0.30
CA LEU A 57 0.57 -6.22 -1.11
C LEU A 57 0.06 -5.35 -2.29
N ALA A 58 0.02 -4.03 -2.11
CA ALA A 58 -0.45 -3.09 -3.11
C ALA A 58 0.59 -2.72 -4.17
N THR A 59 1.89 -2.99 -3.92
CA THR A 59 2.99 -2.53 -4.77
C THR A 59 3.87 -3.65 -5.32
N GLY A 60 4.59 -3.35 -6.40
CA GLY A 60 5.59 -4.26 -6.96
C GLY A 60 5.02 -5.48 -7.69
N ASN A 61 3.75 -5.46 -8.09
CA ASN A 61 3.18 -6.43 -9.03
C ASN A 61 2.24 -5.76 -10.02
N SER A 62 2.35 -6.19 -11.28
CA SER A 62 1.36 -5.84 -12.30
C SER A 62 0.01 -6.50 -11.97
N PRO A 63 -1.12 -5.80 -12.21
CA PRO A 63 -2.44 -6.39 -12.03
C PRO A 63 -2.58 -7.75 -12.72
N GLY A 64 -3.14 -8.73 -12.01
CA GLY A 64 -3.34 -10.09 -12.51
C GLY A 64 -2.15 -11.05 -12.31
N ASN A 65 -0.96 -10.56 -11.98
CA ASN A 65 0.20 -11.42 -11.71
C ASN A 65 0.23 -11.90 -10.25
N ASP A 66 0.70 -13.13 -10.06
CA ASP A 66 0.94 -13.68 -8.73
C ASP A 66 2.15 -13.03 -8.05
N MET A 67 2.06 -12.84 -6.74
CA MET A 67 3.13 -12.24 -5.95
C MET A 67 3.81 -13.28 -5.06
N ARG A 68 5.14 -13.23 -4.98
CA ARG A 68 5.88 -13.93 -3.92
C ARG A 68 5.96 -13.05 -2.69
N PHE A 69 5.52 -13.60 -1.56
CA PHE A 69 5.67 -13.00 -0.24
C PHE A 69 7.03 -13.35 0.35
N SER A 70 7.68 -12.35 0.95
CA SER A 70 8.87 -12.55 1.76
C SER A 70 8.93 -11.46 2.84
N ASP A 71 9.50 -11.80 4.00
CA ASP A 71 9.64 -10.89 5.13
C ASP A 71 10.48 -9.66 4.77
N GLU A 72 11.49 -9.82 3.90
CA GLU A 72 12.37 -8.74 3.46
C GLU A 72 11.59 -7.66 2.70
N ARG A 73 10.56 -8.03 1.93
CA ARG A 73 9.70 -7.06 1.24
C ARG A 73 8.83 -6.28 2.22
N VAL A 74 8.34 -6.93 3.28
CA VAL A 74 7.55 -6.26 4.31
C VAL A 74 8.43 -5.33 5.13
N GLU A 75 9.65 -5.76 5.45
CA GLU A 75 10.63 -4.92 6.14
C GLU A 75 11.01 -3.68 5.31
N ALA A 76 11.23 -3.83 4.00
CA ALA A 76 11.49 -2.70 3.12
C ALA A 76 10.32 -1.69 3.14
N SER A 77 9.07 -2.19 3.13
CA SER A 77 7.87 -1.36 3.23
C SER A 77 7.75 -0.66 4.58
N ARG A 78 8.09 -1.34 5.69
CA ARG A 78 8.17 -0.72 7.03
C ARG A 78 9.20 0.41 7.05
N ASN A 79 10.38 0.17 6.49
CA ASN A 79 11.46 1.16 6.45
C ASN A 79 11.06 2.39 5.61
N PHE A 80 10.34 2.18 4.51
CA PHE A 80 9.77 3.26 3.71
C PHE A 80 8.73 4.07 4.49
N ALA A 81 7.79 3.40 5.17
CA ALA A 81 6.83 4.08 6.04
C ALA A 81 7.52 4.89 7.16
N ASN A 82 8.57 4.32 7.76
CA ASN A 82 9.40 5.03 8.74
C ASN A 82 10.12 6.24 8.14
N LYS A 83 10.51 6.20 6.86
CA LYS A 83 11.11 7.36 6.20
C LYS A 83 10.10 8.50 6.02
N ILE A 84 8.86 8.18 5.64
CA ILE A 84 7.76 9.15 5.60
C ILE A 84 7.50 9.73 6.99
N TRP A 85 7.43 8.86 8.01
CA TRP A 85 7.25 9.29 9.40
C TRP A 85 8.35 10.24 9.86
N ASN A 86 9.61 9.95 9.54
CA ASN A 86 10.73 10.84 9.88
C ASN A 86 10.65 12.19 9.17
N ALA A 87 10.25 12.21 7.89
CA ALA A 87 10.05 13.47 7.15
C ALA A 87 8.91 14.30 7.76
N ALA A 88 7.76 13.67 8.03
CA ALA A 88 6.62 14.33 8.66
C ALA A 88 6.97 14.82 10.07
N ARG A 89 7.63 14.00 10.88
CA ARG A 89 8.09 14.38 12.23
C ARG A 89 9.06 15.56 12.17
N PHE A 90 10.00 15.56 11.24
CA PHE A 90 10.93 16.69 11.07
C PHE A 90 10.16 17.98 10.76
N ILE A 91 9.20 17.95 9.84
CA ILE A 91 8.36 19.11 9.53
C ILE A 91 7.60 19.56 10.78
N LEU A 92 6.85 18.67 11.42
CA LEU A 92 6.03 18.98 12.60
C LEU A 92 6.85 19.53 13.77
N MET A 93 8.09 19.10 13.95
CA MET A 93 8.99 19.64 14.98
C MET A 93 9.45 21.08 14.73
N ASN A 94 9.39 21.54 13.47
CA ASN A 94 9.80 22.88 13.06
C ASN A 94 8.61 23.80 12.79
N LEU A 95 7.38 23.26 12.80
CA LEU A 95 6.15 24.05 12.75
C LEU A 95 5.82 24.55 14.15
N GLY A 96 5.44 25.82 14.27
CA GLY A 96 4.94 26.39 15.52
C GLY A 96 3.48 25.97 15.78
N ASP A 97 3.07 25.98 17.05
CA ASP A 97 1.70 25.59 17.45
C ASP A 97 0.60 26.52 16.86
N ASP A 98 0.97 27.73 16.42
CA ASP A 98 0.08 28.76 15.83
C ASP A 98 0.16 28.86 14.30
N GLU A 99 0.67 27.82 13.63
CA GLU A 99 0.78 27.80 12.16
C GLU A 99 -0.59 27.95 11.47
N LYS A 100 -0.68 28.95 10.60
CA LYS A 100 -1.87 29.22 9.78
C LYS A 100 -2.00 28.18 8.66
N ALA A 101 -3.16 28.16 8.01
CA ALA A 101 -3.37 27.32 6.83
C ALA A 101 -2.21 27.48 5.83
N PRO A 102 -1.73 26.38 5.22
CA PRO A 102 -0.59 26.40 4.33
C PRO A 102 -0.83 27.35 3.16
N HIS A 103 0.04 28.34 3.00
CA HIS A 103 0.09 29.21 1.84
C HIS A 103 1.50 29.15 1.24
N ILE A 104 1.60 29.30 -0.08
CA ILE A 104 2.90 29.36 -0.76
C ILE A 104 3.43 30.79 -0.59
N PRO A 105 4.54 31.02 0.14
CA PRO A 105 5.07 32.36 0.34
C PRO A 105 5.70 32.92 -0.94
N GLU A 106 5.77 34.25 -1.05
CA GLU A 106 6.57 34.92 -2.08
C GLU A 106 8.07 34.78 -1.77
N GLY A 107 8.91 34.77 -2.82
CA GLY A 107 10.37 34.73 -2.63
C GLY A 107 10.96 33.35 -2.33
N LEU A 108 10.29 32.26 -2.74
CA LEU A 108 10.78 30.89 -2.60
C LEU A 108 12.22 30.69 -3.09
N ALA A 109 12.97 29.85 -2.36
CA ALA A 109 14.26 29.37 -2.79
C ALA A 109 14.13 28.52 -4.07
N LEU A 110 15.25 28.26 -4.75
CA LEU A 110 15.23 27.48 -5.99
C LEU A 110 14.76 26.04 -5.73
N GLU A 111 15.18 25.47 -4.59
CA GLU A 111 14.86 24.14 -4.13
C GLU A 111 13.36 23.99 -3.86
N ASP A 112 12.74 25.00 -3.22
CA ASP A 112 11.30 25.02 -2.95
C ASP A 112 10.50 25.10 -4.25
N LYS A 113 10.93 25.94 -5.20
CA LYS A 113 10.32 26.04 -6.54
C LYS A 113 10.41 24.71 -7.27
N TRP A 114 11.55 24.03 -7.21
CA TRP A 114 11.74 22.72 -7.82
C TRP A 114 10.81 21.67 -7.20
N ILE A 115 10.72 21.60 -5.87
CA ILE A 115 9.79 20.67 -5.19
C ILE A 115 8.35 20.93 -5.63
N LEU A 116 7.90 22.19 -5.62
CA LEU A 116 6.53 22.53 -6.04
C LEU A 116 6.25 22.20 -7.51
N SER A 117 7.26 22.26 -8.37
CA SER A 117 7.11 21.88 -9.79
C SER A 117 6.93 20.37 -10.02
N LEU A 118 7.19 19.54 -9.01
CA LEU A 118 6.97 18.09 -9.08
C LEU A 118 5.56 17.67 -8.64
N TYR A 119 4.82 18.54 -7.96
CA TYR A 119 3.49 18.25 -7.41
C TYR A 119 2.34 18.93 -8.16
N ASN A 120 2.62 19.97 -8.94
CA ASN A 120 1.66 20.70 -9.79
C ASN A 120 1.92 20.41 -11.26
#